data_AF-A0A937UJ47-F1
#
_entry.id   AF-A0A937UJ47-F1
#
_cell.length_a   1.000
_cell.length_b   1.000
_cell.length_c   1.000
_cell.angle_alpha   90.00
_cell.angle_beta   90.00
_cell.angle_gamma   90.00
#
_symmetry.space_group_name_H-M   'P 1'
#
loop_
_entity.id
_entity.type
_entity.pdbx_description
1 polymer ?
#
loop_
_entity_poly.entity_id
_entity_poly.type
_entity_poly.pdbx_seq_one_letter_code
_entity_poly.pdbx_strand_id
1 'polypeptide(L)'
;MKTKLLGAPKDVAAWKVWKKDAEDYEKAIIDYKSKIERNKKEIDRLKSQLVKEFKKIGVNVNREQVDTLVSSITSDDDIQLISVFNNIKILTVKLKDLTVESSENPENAKRYYGMHTILLRILLRLHERYVLRIKDEYLPKLDEIISKNIELGKKTKSLMDQASEKHKPVYRANFKAQKVTHKTALLYEEYLNENRERIMEAHAKLVPEYEAALNTYNTVTTAHDLIALMKTANNMFDNLSELQTPKLLVFENKEMKKEFNKITLKMKQ
;
A
#
# COMPACT_ATOMS: atom_id res chain seq x y z
N MET A 1 1.43 -41.99 -14.66
CA MET A 1 2.72 -41.63 -15.27
C MET A 1 3.52 -40.80 -14.28
N LYS A 2 4.71 -41.26 -13.85
CA LYS A 2 5.61 -40.46 -13.00
C LYS A 2 6.28 -39.41 -13.90
N THR A 3 6.04 -38.13 -13.63
CA THR A 3 6.78 -37.03 -14.26
C THR A 3 8.24 -37.15 -13.85
N LYS A 4 9.08 -37.64 -14.76
CA LYS A 4 10.53 -37.66 -14.60
C LYS A 4 11.03 -36.25 -14.90
N LEU A 5 11.75 -35.63 -13.97
CA LEU A 5 12.49 -34.40 -14.22
C LEU A 5 13.41 -34.62 -15.43
N LEU A 6 13.20 -33.88 -16.52
CA LEU A 6 14.13 -33.80 -17.63
C LEU A 6 15.29 -32.91 -17.18
N GLY A 7 16.42 -33.52 -16.82
CA GLY A 7 17.62 -32.80 -16.38
C GLY A 7 18.32 -32.12 -17.55
N ALA A 8 18.91 -30.94 -17.29
CA ALA A 8 19.80 -30.28 -18.24
C ALA A 8 21.06 -31.14 -18.49
N PRO A 9 21.71 -31.02 -19.67
CA PRO A 9 22.92 -31.79 -19.98
C PRO A 9 24.04 -31.55 -18.95
N LYS A 10 24.76 -32.60 -18.58
CA LYS A 10 25.87 -32.52 -17.61
C LYS A 10 27.13 -31.85 -18.15
N ASP A 11 27.29 -31.84 -19.47
CA ASP A 11 28.41 -31.23 -20.17
C ASP A 11 27.91 -30.69 -21.51
N VAL A 12 28.11 -29.40 -21.74
CA VAL A 12 27.74 -28.69 -22.98
C VAL A 12 28.96 -28.36 -23.86
N ALA A 13 30.18 -28.65 -23.40
CA ALA A 13 31.42 -28.33 -24.11
C ALA A 13 31.53 -29.07 -25.46
N ALA A 14 30.99 -30.29 -25.54
CA ALA A 14 30.96 -31.08 -26.77
C ALA A 14 29.80 -30.70 -27.73
N TRP A 15 28.83 -29.90 -27.28
CA TRP A 15 27.59 -29.62 -28.03
C TRP A 15 27.32 -28.12 -28.07
N LYS A 16 27.82 -27.43 -29.12
CA LYS A 16 27.72 -25.96 -29.37
C LYS A 16 26.30 -25.37 -29.43
N VAL A 17 25.26 -26.16 -29.18
CA VAL A 17 23.83 -25.78 -29.23
C VAL A 17 23.33 -25.29 -27.87
N TRP A 18 23.93 -25.76 -26.76
CA TRP A 18 23.47 -25.47 -25.40
C TRP A 18 24.43 -24.50 -24.70
N LYS A 19 23.90 -23.35 -24.24
CA LYS A 19 24.70 -22.29 -23.59
C LYS A 19 24.83 -22.43 -22.08
N LYS A 20 24.07 -23.34 -21.46
CA LYS A 20 24.00 -23.54 -20.01
C LYS A 20 23.88 -25.02 -19.69
N ASP A 21 24.61 -25.49 -18.69
CA ASP A 21 24.57 -26.86 -18.19
C ASP A 21 23.76 -27.00 -16.90
N ALA A 22 23.68 -28.21 -16.36
CA ALA A 22 22.99 -28.49 -15.11
C ALA A 22 23.52 -27.65 -13.92
N GLU A 23 24.83 -27.38 -13.85
CA GLU A 23 25.41 -26.58 -12.78
C GLU A 23 25.02 -25.10 -12.87
N ASP A 24 24.90 -24.56 -14.09
CA ASP A 24 24.40 -23.21 -14.32
C ASP A 24 22.95 -23.04 -13.86
N TYR A 25 22.10 -24.04 -14.11
CA TYR A 25 20.73 -24.05 -13.62
C TYR A 25 20.64 -24.25 -12.11
N GLU A 26 21.49 -25.11 -11.53
CA GLU A 26 21.57 -25.31 -10.07
C GLU A 26 21.95 -23.99 -9.36
N LYS A 27 22.97 -23.28 -9.88
CA LYS A 27 23.39 -21.95 -9.40
C LYS A 27 22.27 -20.93 -9.52
N ALA A 28 21.57 -20.89 -10.66
CA ALA A 28 20.43 -19.98 -10.85
C ALA A 28 19.29 -20.29 -9.88
N ILE A 29 18.99 -21.57 -9.61
CA ILE A 29 17.97 -21.99 -8.65
C ILE A 29 18.34 -21.54 -7.24
N ILE A 30 19.61 -21.68 -6.84
CA ILE A 30 20.09 -21.22 -5.53
C ILE A 30 19.95 -19.70 -5.39
N ASP A 31 20.34 -18.94 -6.41
CA ASP A 31 20.19 -17.48 -6.42
C ASP A 31 18.71 -17.06 -6.37
N TYR A 32 17.85 -17.67 -7.18
CA TYR A 32 16.41 -17.39 -7.15
C TYR A 32 15.77 -17.75 -5.81
N LYS A 33 16.11 -18.90 -5.22
CA LYS A 33 15.64 -19.27 -3.87
C LYS A 33 16.07 -18.24 -2.83
N SER A 34 17.32 -17.78 -2.91
CA SER A 34 17.86 -16.74 -2.02
C SER A 34 17.15 -15.39 -2.21
N LYS A 35 16.86 -15.00 -3.45
CA LYS A 35 16.06 -13.80 -3.78
C LYS A 35 14.64 -13.90 -3.25
N ILE A 36 13.98 -15.05 -3.44
CA ILE A 36 12.63 -15.30 -2.93
C ILE A 36 12.62 -15.14 -1.40
N GLU A 37 13.60 -15.71 -0.71
CA GLU A 37 13.67 -15.63 0.74
C GLU A 37 13.89 -14.20 1.25
N ARG A 38 14.77 -13.44 0.59
CA ARG A 38 14.95 -12.01 0.87
C ARG A 38 13.67 -11.21 0.64
N ASN A 39 12.99 -11.45 -0.48
CA ASN A 39 11.75 -10.75 -0.81
C ASN A 39 10.62 -11.10 0.18
N LYS A 40 10.50 -12.37 0.61
CA LYS A 40 9.53 -12.78 1.64
C LYS A 40 9.77 -12.05 2.96
N LYS A 41 11.02 -11.96 3.41
CA LYS A 41 11.37 -11.22 4.63
C LYS A 41 11.04 -9.73 4.50
N GLU A 42 11.28 -9.14 3.34
CA GLU A 42 10.97 -7.74 3.10
C GLU A 42 9.44 -7.49 3.08
N ILE A 43 8.67 -8.37 2.43
CA ILE A 43 7.20 -8.33 2.45
C ILE A 43 6.70 -8.41 3.90
N ASP A 44 7.23 -9.32 4.70
CA ASP A 44 6.86 -9.46 6.11
C ASP A 44 7.19 -8.22 6.95
N ARG A 45 8.33 -7.60 6.69
CA ARG A 45 8.73 -6.34 7.32
C ARG A 45 7.75 -5.22 6.95
N LEU A 46 7.41 -5.09 5.67
CA LEU A 46 6.48 -4.08 5.16
C LEU A 46 5.06 -4.28 5.71
N LYS A 47 4.57 -5.52 5.78
CA LYS A 47 3.28 -5.85 6.42
C LYS A 47 3.25 -5.45 7.89
N SER A 48 4.32 -5.76 8.62
CA SER A 48 4.46 -5.37 10.03
C SER A 48 4.50 -3.85 10.21
N GLN A 49 5.13 -3.14 9.28
CA GLN A 49 5.13 -1.67 9.27
C GLN A 49 3.73 -1.13 8.98
N LEU A 50 3.00 -1.71 8.02
CA LEU A 50 1.64 -1.31 7.68
C LEU A 50 0.67 -1.46 8.88
N VAL A 51 0.76 -2.56 9.63
CA VAL A 51 0.01 -2.73 10.89
C VAL A 51 0.31 -1.58 11.88
N LYS A 52 1.57 -1.19 12.02
CA LYS A 52 1.97 -0.09 12.93
C LYS A 52 1.40 1.25 12.46
N GLU A 53 1.44 1.53 11.15
CA GLU A 53 0.90 2.78 10.61
C GLU A 53 -0.63 2.85 10.75
N PHE A 54 -1.35 1.75 10.50
CA PHE A 54 -2.78 1.69 10.78
C PHE A 54 -3.10 1.95 12.26
N LYS A 55 -2.31 1.37 13.18
CA LYS A 55 -2.49 1.59 14.61
C LYS A 55 -2.29 3.08 15.00
N LYS A 56 -1.33 3.78 14.38
CA LYS A 56 -1.10 5.21 14.63
C LYS A 56 -2.29 6.09 14.23
N ILE A 57 -3.03 5.72 13.19
CA ILE A 57 -4.25 6.43 12.76
C ILE A 57 -5.51 5.95 13.51
N GLY A 58 -5.36 5.16 14.58
CA GLY A 58 -6.46 4.63 15.39
C GLY A 58 -7.12 3.37 14.81
N VAL A 59 -6.64 2.85 13.67
CA VAL A 59 -7.21 1.67 13.02
C VAL A 59 -6.49 0.41 13.51
N ASN A 60 -7.18 -0.40 14.32
CA ASN A 60 -6.60 -1.61 14.88
C ASN A 60 -6.81 -2.79 13.90
N VAL A 61 -5.83 -3.02 13.03
CA VAL A 61 -5.80 -4.19 12.12
C VAL A 61 -4.79 -5.22 12.61
N ASN A 62 -5.15 -6.50 12.47
CA ASN A 62 -4.24 -7.61 12.73
C ASN A 62 -3.50 -8.02 11.44
N ARG A 63 -2.52 -8.92 11.58
CA ARG A 63 -1.67 -9.34 10.46
C ARG A 63 -2.46 -10.07 9.36
N GLU A 64 -3.44 -10.88 9.73
CA GLU A 64 -4.29 -11.62 8.79
C GLU A 64 -5.21 -10.68 7.98
N GLN A 65 -5.70 -9.61 8.61
CA GLN A 65 -6.45 -8.56 7.93
C GLN A 65 -5.55 -7.82 6.95
N VAL A 66 -4.31 -7.46 7.34
CA VAL A 66 -3.33 -6.86 6.42
C VAL A 66 -2.99 -7.80 5.28
N ASP A 67 -2.85 -9.10 5.54
CA ASP A 67 -2.62 -10.10 4.50
C ASP A 67 -3.78 -10.11 3.49
N THR A 68 -5.02 -10.10 3.96
CA THR A 68 -6.22 -10.00 3.11
C THR A 68 -6.26 -8.68 2.32
N LEU A 69 -5.80 -7.56 2.90
CA LEU A 69 -5.75 -6.27 2.19
C LEU A 69 -4.81 -6.30 0.99
N VAL A 70 -3.75 -7.10 1.05
CA VAL A 70 -2.66 -7.16 0.05
C VAL A 70 -2.64 -8.46 -0.76
N SER A 71 -3.59 -9.39 -0.52
CA SER A 71 -3.52 -10.76 -1.05
C SER A 71 -3.91 -10.94 -2.52
N SER A 72 -4.24 -9.87 -3.26
CA SER A 72 -4.62 -10.02 -4.67
C SER A 72 -3.38 -10.14 -5.56
N ILE A 73 -2.94 -11.38 -5.80
CA ILE A 73 -1.77 -11.65 -6.63
C ILE A 73 -2.20 -11.82 -8.09
N THR A 74 -1.78 -10.88 -8.93
CA THR A 74 -1.19 -11.13 -10.26
C THR A 74 0.07 -10.27 -10.38
N SER A 75 0.97 -10.63 -11.30
CA SER A 75 2.33 -10.05 -11.47
C SER A 75 2.38 -8.59 -11.96
N ASP A 76 1.25 -7.86 -11.92
CA ASP A 76 1.18 -6.45 -12.29
C ASP A 76 0.91 -5.60 -11.05
N ASP A 77 1.88 -4.77 -10.67
CA ASP A 77 1.83 -3.97 -9.45
C ASP A 77 0.60 -3.03 -9.41
N ASP A 78 0.02 -2.65 -10.56
CA ASP A 78 -1.15 -1.76 -10.61
C ASP A 78 -2.42 -2.48 -10.12
N ILE A 79 -2.56 -3.77 -10.42
CA ILE A 79 -3.69 -4.59 -9.95
C ILE A 79 -3.65 -4.71 -8.41
N GLN A 80 -2.46 -4.79 -7.83
CA GLN A 80 -2.28 -4.84 -6.38
C GLN A 80 -2.74 -3.54 -5.71
N LEU A 81 -2.34 -2.37 -6.23
CA LEU A 81 -2.79 -1.07 -5.72
C LEU A 81 -4.30 -0.88 -5.83
N ILE A 82 -4.92 -1.34 -6.94
CA ILE A 82 -6.38 -1.29 -7.13
C ILE A 82 -7.10 -2.16 -6.08
N SER A 83 -6.59 -3.34 -5.76
CA SER A 83 -7.19 -4.19 -4.73
C SER A 83 -7.08 -3.58 -3.34
N VAL A 84 -5.88 -3.06 -2.99
CA VAL A 84 -5.67 -2.34 -1.72
C VAL A 84 -6.64 -1.17 -1.61
N PHE A 85 -6.80 -0.38 -2.69
CA PHE A 85 -7.78 0.71 -2.74
C PHE A 85 -9.20 0.22 -2.45
N ASN A 86 -9.66 -0.84 -3.13
CA ASN A 86 -11.01 -1.38 -2.95
C ASN A 86 -11.25 -1.89 -1.53
N ASN A 87 -10.25 -2.54 -0.93
CA ASN A 87 -10.36 -3.06 0.42
C ASN A 87 -10.41 -1.92 1.46
N ILE A 88 -9.55 -0.90 1.32
CA ILE A 88 -9.56 0.30 2.16
C ILE A 88 -10.88 1.07 1.98
N LYS A 89 -11.47 1.06 0.78
CA LYS A 89 -12.74 1.73 0.50
C LYS A 89 -13.88 1.12 1.31
N ILE A 90 -13.96 -0.21 1.36
CA ILE A 90 -14.96 -0.92 2.16
C ILE A 90 -14.84 -0.54 3.64
N LEU A 91 -13.62 -0.50 4.19
CA LEU A 91 -13.38 -0.10 5.57
C LEU A 91 -13.75 1.36 5.83
N THR A 92 -13.39 2.26 4.91
CA THR A 92 -13.67 3.70 5.04
C THR A 92 -15.17 3.97 5.05
N VAL A 93 -15.95 3.26 4.22
CA VAL A 93 -17.42 3.39 4.23
C VAL A 93 -18.00 2.98 5.58
N LYS A 94 -17.54 1.85 6.15
CA LYS A 94 -17.99 1.42 7.49
C LYS A 94 -17.64 2.44 8.58
N LEU A 95 -16.46 3.04 8.51
CA LEU A 95 -16.04 4.08 9.46
C LEU A 95 -16.84 5.38 9.30
N LYS A 96 -17.25 5.71 8.07
CA LYS A 96 -18.14 6.85 7.81
C LYS A 96 -19.45 6.68 8.57
N ASP A 97 -20.09 5.53 8.42
CA ASP A 97 -21.37 5.24 9.04
C ASP A 97 -21.27 5.30 10.58
N LEU A 98 -20.22 4.70 11.15
CA LEU A 98 -19.92 4.79 12.59
C LEU A 98 -19.66 6.22 13.08
N THR A 99 -19.01 7.06 12.27
CA THR A 99 -18.73 8.47 12.62
C THR A 99 -20.03 9.27 12.69
N VAL A 100 -20.95 9.05 11.74
CA VAL A 100 -22.27 9.67 11.72
C VAL A 100 -23.12 9.19 12.90
N GLU A 101 -23.20 7.87 13.12
CA GLU A 101 -23.97 7.26 14.22
C GLU A 101 -23.49 7.72 15.61
N SER A 102 -22.20 7.99 15.75
CA SER A 102 -21.60 8.42 17.02
C SER A 102 -21.57 9.94 17.23
N SER A 103 -22.31 10.72 16.41
CA SER A 103 -22.32 12.19 16.46
C SER A 103 -20.90 12.78 16.45
N GLU A 104 -20.05 12.25 15.57
CA GLU A 104 -18.64 12.64 15.43
C GLU A 104 -17.80 12.44 16.69
N ASN A 105 -17.98 11.30 17.38
CA ASN A 105 -17.05 10.92 18.45
C ASN A 105 -15.59 11.09 17.96
N PRO A 106 -14.73 11.84 18.68
CA PRO A 106 -13.42 12.22 18.19
C PRO A 106 -12.52 11.05 17.76
N GLU A 107 -12.66 9.89 18.41
CA GLU A 107 -11.91 8.68 18.04
C GLU A 107 -12.40 8.08 16.71
N ASN A 108 -13.72 8.02 16.50
CA ASN A 108 -14.30 7.51 15.26
C ASN A 108 -14.03 8.45 14.08
N ALA A 109 -14.18 9.76 14.31
CA ALA A 109 -13.86 10.79 13.31
C ALA A 109 -12.39 10.71 12.88
N LYS A 110 -11.44 10.58 13.82
CA LYS A 110 -10.00 10.46 13.53
C LYS A 110 -9.72 9.27 12.61
N ARG A 111 -10.32 8.12 12.88
CA ARG A 111 -10.19 6.90 12.06
C ARG A 111 -10.76 7.08 10.66
N TYR A 112 -11.98 7.63 10.56
CA TYR A 112 -12.65 7.86 9.28
C TYR A 112 -11.84 8.80 8.37
N TYR A 113 -11.48 9.98 8.86
CA TYR A 113 -10.75 10.97 8.06
C TYR A 113 -9.32 10.49 7.72
N GLY A 114 -8.67 9.73 8.60
CA GLY A 114 -7.38 9.11 8.31
C GLY A 114 -7.48 8.10 7.16
N MET A 115 -8.49 7.23 7.18
CA MET A 115 -8.73 6.24 6.13
C MET A 115 -9.14 6.88 4.81
N HIS A 116 -9.97 7.92 4.84
CA HIS A 116 -10.35 8.69 3.67
C HIS A 116 -9.13 9.36 3.00
N THR A 117 -8.23 9.95 3.80
CA THR A 117 -6.98 10.55 3.33
C THR A 117 -6.08 9.51 2.64
N ILE A 118 -5.99 8.29 3.20
CA ILE A 118 -5.22 7.19 2.60
C ILE A 118 -5.80 6.77 1.24
N LEU A 119 -7.13 6.68 1.10
CA LEU A 119 -7.76 6.37 -0.18
C LEU A 119 -7.38 7.36 -1.27
N LEU A 120 -7.50 8.66 -0.98
CA LEU A 120 -7.15 9.71 -1.92
C LEU A 120 -5.67 9.63 -2.30
N ARG A 121 -4.79 9.35 -1.33
CA ARG A 121 -3.36 9.17 -1.58
C ARG A 121 -3.05 7.98 -2.49
N ILE A 122 -3.73 6.85 -2.30
CA ILE A 122 -3.58 5.67 -3.17
C ILE A 122 -4.06 5.99 -4.58
N LEU A 123 -5.18 6.69 -4.72
CA LEU A 123 -5.74 7.06 -6.02
C LEU A 123 -4.81 8.03 -6.79
N LEU A 124 -4.20 9.01 -6.11
CA LEU A 124 -3.16 9.87 -6.68
C LEU A 124 -1.99 9.04 -7.22
N ARG A 125 -1.51 8.05 -6.46
CA ARG A 125 -0.43 7.15 -6.91
C ARG A 125 -0.83 6.30 -8.12
N LEU A 126 -2.07 5.81 -8.15
CA LEU A 126 -2.59 5.06 -9.30
C LEU A 126 -2.60 5.91 -10.58
N HIS A 127 -3.06 7.16 -10.49
CA HIS A 127 -3.04 8.09 -11.63
C HIS A 127 -1.60 8.37 -12.11
N GLU A 128 -0.67 8.65 -11.19
CA GLU A 128 0.75 8.87 -11.52
C GLU A 128 1.36 7.67 -12.26
N ARG A 129 1.13 6.45 -11.75
CA ARG A 129 1.65 5.23 -12.37
C ARG A 129 1.05 4.97 -13.74
N TYR A 130 -0.26 5.17 -13.89
CA TYR A 130 -0.92 5.02 -15.18
C TYR A 130 -0.26 5.92 -16.23
N VAL A 131 -0.08 7.21 -15.91
CA VAL A 131 0.53 8.20 -16.81
C VAL A 131 1.95 7.79 -17.19
N LEU A 132 2.75 7.36 -16.20
CA LEU A 132 4.12 6.89 -16.44
C LEU A 132 4.17 5.65 -17.32
N ARG A 133 3.30 4.64 -17.10
CA ARG A 133 3.29 3.44 -17.95
C ARG A 133 2.88 3.73 -19.38
N ILE A 134 1.89 4.60 -19.59
CA ILE A 134 1.52 5.02 -20.94
C ILE A 134 2.73 5.65 -21.64
N LYS A 135 3.39 6.61 -20.97
CA LYS A 135 4.52 7.36 -21.52
C LYS A 135 5.77 6.51 -21.75
N ASP A 136 6.18 5.74 -20.74
CA ASP A 136 7.52 5.15 -20.67
C ASP A 136 7.52 3.66 -21.11
N GLU A 137 6.34 3.02 -21.17
CA GLU A 137 6.23 1.60 -21.53
C GLU A 137 5.39 1.39 -22.79
N TYR A 138 4.15 1.87 -22.83
CA TYR A 138 3.21 1.50 -23.89
C TYR A 138 3.43 2.27 -25.19
N LEU A 139 3.59 3.60 -25.13
CA LEU A 139 3.84 4.41 -26.34
C LEU A 139 5.15 3.99 -27.03
N PRO A 140 6.29 3.79 -26.35
CA PRO A 140 7.52 3.35 -27.01
C PRO A 140 7.39 1.97 -27.66
N LYS A 141 6.69 1.02 -27.03
CA LYS A 141 6.42 -0.29 -27.62
C LYS A 141 5.53 -0.18 -28.86
N LEU A 142 4.56 0.72 -28.84
CA LEU A 142 3.66 0.95 -29.96
C LEU A 142 4.41 1.60 -31.14
N ASP A 143 5.30 2.56 -30.87
CA ASP A 143 6.19 3.17 -31.87
C ASP A 143 7.08 2.14 -32.55
N GLU A 144 7.63 1.19 -31.77
CA GLU A 144 8.42 0.09 -32.30
C GLU A 144 7.58 -0.81 -33.23
N ILE A 145 6.35 -1.14 -32.84
CA ILE A 145 5.42 -1.93 -33.66
C ILE A 145 5.07 -1.20 -34.95
N ILE A 146 4.76 0.10 -34.87
CA ILE A 146 4.44 0.95 -36.02
C ILE A 146 5.61 0.97 -36.99
N SER A 147 6.82 1.24 -36.49
CA SER A 147 8.05 1.31 -37.30
C SER A 147 8.35 -0.02 -38.00
N LYS A 148 8.28 -1.14 -37.26
CA LYS A 148 8.46 -2.48 -37.84
C LYS A 148 7.43 -2.80 -38.92
N ASN A 149 6.16 -2.43 -38.70
CA ASN A 149 5.09 -2.70 -39.64
C ASN A 149 5.20 -1.85 -40.91
N ILE A 150 5.71 -0.61 -40.81
CA ILE A 150 6.04 0.23 -41.97
C ILE A 150 7.13 -0.42 -42.83
N GLU A 151 8.24 -0.85 -42.20
CA GLU A 151 9.33 -1.50 -42.93
C GLU A 151 8.90 -2.82 -43.56
N LEU A 152 8.09 -3.62 -42.84
CA LEU A 152 7.49 -4.83 -43.37
C LEU A 152 6.57 -4.55 -44.57
N GLY A 153 5.80 -3.46 -44.52
CA GLY A 153 4.96 -2.99 -45.63
C GLY A 153 5.77 -2.63 -46.87
N LYS A 154 6.87 -1.88 -46.72
CA LYS A 154 7.80 -1.55 -47.82
C LYS A 154 8.38 -2.82 -48.45
N LYS A 155 8.86 -3.74 -47.62
CA LYS A 155 9.40 -5.03 -48.07
C LYS A 155 8.36 -5.88 -48.81
N THR A 156 7.13 -5.96 -48.26
CA THR A 156 6.04 -6.74 -48.85
C THR A 156 5.64 -6.19 -50.22
N LYS A 157 5.64 -4.85 -50.38
CA LYS A 157 5.40 -4.21 -51.67
C LYS A 157 6.47 -4.57 -52.70
N SER A 158 7.76 -4.46 -52.33
CA SER A 158 8.87 -4.86 -53.22
C SER A 158 8.82 -6.34 -53.61
N LEU A 159 8.47 -7.23 -52.67
CA LEU A 159 8.33 -8.67 -52.96
C LEU A 159 7.15 -8.94 -53.89
N MET A 160 6.03 -8.22 -53.72
CA MET A 160 4.86 -8.33 -54.58
C MET A 160 5.17 -7.93 -56.03
N ASP A 161 5.97 -6.87 -56.22
CA ASP A 161 6.35 -6.37 -57.54
C ASP A 161 7.25 -7.37 -58.30
N GLN A 162 8.05 -8.14 -57.56
CA GLN A 162 8.98 -9.17 -58.10
C GLN A 162 8.39 -10.58 -58.12
N ALA A 163 7.20 -10.79 -57.54
CA ALA A 163 6.62 -12.11 -57.35
C ALA A 163 6.05 -12.71 -58.63
N SER A 164 6.10 -14.04 -58.73
CA SER A 164 5.30 -14.77 -59.73
C SER A 164 3.80 -14.69 -59.43
N GLU A 165 2.96 -14.88 -60.45
CA GLU A 165 1.50 -14.81 -60.32
C GLU A 165 0.93 -15.71 -59.21
N LYS A 166 1.58 -16.86 -58.96
CA LYS A 166 1.23 -17.77 -57.87
C LYS A 166 1.33 -17.12 -56.48
N HIS A 167 2.32 -16.25 -56.25
CA HIS A 167 2.61 -15.67 -54.92
C HIS A 167 2.03 -14.26 -54.73
N LYS A 168 1.71 -13.54 -55.81
CA LYS A 168 1.12 -12.20 -55.74
C LYS A 168 -0.15 -12.10 -54.86
N PRO A 169 -1.10 -13.06 -54.86
CA PRO A 169 -2.26 -13.02 -53.97
C PRO A 169 -1.90 -13.01 -52.49
N VAL A 170 -0.87 -13.78 -52.08
CA VAL A 170 -0.40 -13.85 -50.69
C VAL A 170 0.19 -12.50 -50.26
N TYR A 171 1.07 -11.91 -51.07
CA TYR A 171 1.65 -10.60 -50.76
C TYR A 171 0.60 -9.49 -50.74
N ARG A 172 -0.41 -9.52 -51.62
CA ARG A 172 -1.55 -8.59 -51.57
C ARG A 172 -2.33 -8.70 -50.26
N ALA A 173 -2.64 -9.93 -49.82
CA ALA A 173 -3.34 -10.16 -48.56
C ALA A 173 -2.53 -9.65 -47.36
N ASN A 174 -1.23 -9.96 -47.31
CA ASN A 174 -0.33 -9.49 -46.27
C ASN A 174 -0.22 -7.97 -46.23
N PHE A 175 -0.06 -7.33 -47.39
CA PHE A 175 0.00 -5.86 -47.48
C PHE A 175 -1.28 -5.19 -47.01
N LYS A 176 -2.46 -5.78 -47.30
CA LYS A 176 -3.75 -5.32 -46.78
C LYS A 176 -3.81 -5.45 -45.26
N ALA A 177 -3.39 -6.59 -44.71
CA ALA A 177 -3.36 -6.82 -43.26
C ALA A 177 -2.43 -5.81 -42.56
N GLN A 178 -1.22 -5.60 -43.08
CA GLN A 178 -0.25 -4.64 -42.56
C GLN A 178 -0.79 -3.20 -42.57
N LYS A 179 -1.50 -2.79 -43.63
CA LYS A 179 -2.18 -1.47 -43.66
C LYS A 179 -3.22 -1.33 -42.55
N VAL A 180 -4.03 -2.37 -42.33
CA VAL A 180 -5.01 -2.37 -41.23
C VAL A 180 -4.29 -2.28 -39.89
N THR A 181 -3.26 -3.11 -39.66
CA THR A 181 -2.45 -3.07 -38.43
C THR A 181 -1.85 -1.69 -38.19
N HIS A 182 -1.33 -1.02 -39.22
CA HIS A 182 -0.77 0.33 -39.08
C HIS A 182 -1.83 1.34 -38.66
N LYS A 183 -2.98 1.34 -39.34
CA LYS A 183 -4.10 2.25 -38.99
C LYS A 183 -4.60 1.99 -37.57
N THR A 184 -4.74 0.72 -37.17
CA THR A 184 -5.16 0.34 -35.82
C THR A 184 -4.14 0.80 -34.77
N ALA A 185 -2.84 0.65 -35.03
CA ALA A 185 -1.80 1.09 -34.11
C ALA A 185 -1.83 2.61 -33.89
N LEU A 186 -1.99 3.41 -34.95
CA LEU A 186 -2.10 4.87 -34.83
C LEU A 186 -3.36 5.31 -34.05
N LEU A 187 -4.51 4.69 -34.32
CA LEU A 187 -5.74 4.97 -33.57
C LEU A 187 -5.60 4.59 -32.08
N TYR A 188 -4.86 3.52 -31.80
CA TYR A 188 -4.60 3.11 -30.42
C TYR A 188 -3.63 4.07 -29.72
N GLU A 189 -2.62 4.60 -30.41
CA GLU A 189 -1.71 5.62 -29.90
C GLU A 189 -2.46 6.90 -29.48
N GLU A 190 -3.36 7.38 -30.33
CA GLU A 190 -4.24 8.52 -30.06
C GLU A 190 -5.11 8.24 -28.82
N TYR A 191 -5.76 7.07 -28.78
CA TYR A 191 -6.57 6.64 -27.63
C TYR A 191 -5.77 6.60 -26.31
N LEU A 192 -4.53 6.11 -26.33
CA LEU A 192 -3.67 6.07 -25.14
C LEU A 192 -3.30 7.48 -24.68
N ASN A 193 -3.00 8.39 -25.61
CA ASN A 193 -2.69 9.78 -25.28
C ASN A 193 -3.90 10.52 -24.72
N GLU A 194 -5.08 10.37 -25.31
CA GLU A 194 -6.33 10.95 -24.78
C GLU A 194 -6.63 10.45 -23.36
N ASN A 195 -6.47 9.15 -23.11
CA ASN A 195 -6.62 8.61 -21.77
C ASN A 195 -5.61 9.18 -20.78
N ARG A 196 -4.35 9.31 -21.19
CA ARG A 196 -3.28 9.88 -20.35
C ARG A 196 -3.64 11.30 -19.92
N GLU A 197 -4.10 12.14 -20.84
CA GLU A 197 -4.53 13.51 -20.54
C GLU A 197 -5.75 13.52 -19.60
N ARG A 198 -6.77 12.71 -19.86
CA ARG A 198 -7.94 12.58 -18.96
C ARG A 198 -7.55 12.22 -17.54
N ILE A 199 -6.60 11.29 -17.36
CA ILE A 199 -6.12 10.88 -16.05
C ILE A 199 -5.28 11.98 -15.39
N MET A 200 -4.48 12.73 -16.15
CA MET A 200 -3.74 13.89 -15.63
C MET A 200 -4.68 14.99 -15.14
N GLU A 201 -5.75 15.29 -15.88
CA GLU A 201 -6.78 16.23 -15.43
C GLU A 201 -7.49 15.75 -14.17
N ALA A 202 -7.83 14.47 -14.10
CA ALA A 202 -8.44 13.87 -12.92
C ALA A 202 -7.49 13.90 -11.71
N HIS A 203 -6.20 13.66 -11.91
CA HIS A 203 -5.16 13.80 -10.88
C HIS A 203 -5.10 15.24 -10.36
N ALA A 204 -5.04 16.24 -11.25
CA ALA A 204 -4.98 17.64 -10.87
C ALA A 204 -6.18 18.08 -10.02
N LYS A 205 -7.38 17.57 -10.32
CA LYS A 205 -8.60 17.80 -9.51
C LYS A 205 -8.59 17.08 -8.17
N LEU A 206 -7.91 15.93 -8.09
CA LEU A 206 -7.84 15.11 -6.88
C LEU A 206 -6.84 15.65 -5.85
N VAL A 207 -5.81 16.38 -6.28
CA VAL A 207 -4.82 17.00 -5.38
C VAL A 207 -5.47 17.90 -4.33
N PRO A 208 -6.30 18.91 -4.67
CA PRO A 208 -6.93 19.77 -3.65
C PRO A 208 -7.89 18.98 -2.73
N GLU A 209 -8.57 17.95 -3.23
CA GLU A 209 -9.40 17.06 -2.40
C GLU A 209 -8.55 16.31 -1.37
N TYR A 210 -7.37 15.81 -1.76
CA TYR A 210 -6.42 15.18 -0.86
C TYR A 210 -5.92 16.15 0.21
N GLU A 211 -5.55 17.37 -0.18
CA GLU A 211 -5.08 18.40 0.76
C GLU A 211 -6.17 18.79 1.77
N ALA A 212 -7.42 18.94 1.32
CA ALA A 212 -8.55 19.22 2.20
C ALA A 212 -8.80 18.06 3.19
N ALA A 213 -8.77 16.81 2.72
CA ALA A 213 -8.92 15.64 3.57
C ALA A 213 -7.79 15.51 4.59
N LEU A 214 -6.53 15.75 4.18
CA LEU A 214 -5.37 15.72 5.06
C LEU A 214 -5.45 16.81 6.14
N ASN A 215 -5.84 18.03 5.75
CA ASN A 215 -6.04 19.12 6.72
C ASN A 215 -7.16 18.78 7.72
N THR A 216 -8.25 18.19 7.25
CA THR A 216 -9.36 17.74 8.10
C THR A 216 -8.90 16.66 9.08
N TYR A 217 -8.15 15.67 8.61
CA TYR A 217 -7.56 14.64 9.46
C TYR A 217 -6.64 15.23 10.54
N ASN A 218 -5.78 16.18 10.19
CA ASN A 218 -4.90 16.86 11.13
C ASN A 218 -5.68 17.67 12.17
N THR A 219 -6.74 18.34 11.74
CA THR A 219 -7.64 19.13 12.62
C THR A 219 -8.32 18.22 13.64
N VAL A 220 -8.93 17.12 13.18
CA VAL A 220 -9.59 16.14 14.04
C VAL A 220 -8.60 15.47 14.98
N THR A 221 -7.39 15.15 14.50
CA THR A 221 -6.32 14.59 15.34
C THR A 221 -5.93 15.55 16.46
N THR A 222 -5.72 16.82 16.14
CA THR A 222 -5.38 17.84 17.15
C THR A 222 -6.49 18.02 18.19
N ALA A 223 -7.76 18.06 17.75
CA ALA A 223 -8.91 18.14 18.66
C ALA A 223 -9.01 16.89 19.55
N HIS A 224 -8.81 15.71 18.98
CA HIS A 224 -8.78 14.45 19.72
C HIS A 224 -7.69 14.44 20.80
N ASP A 225 -6.47 14.86 20.46
CA ASP A 225 -5.34 14.88 21.38
C ASP A 225 -5.57 15.87 22.55
N LEU A 226 -6.17 17.04 22.27
CA LEU A 226 -6.58 17.98 23.31
C LEU A 226 -7.64 17.38 24.25
N ILE A 227 -8.67 16.73 23.72
CA ILE A 227 -9.71 16.07 24.51
C ILE A 227 -9.09 14.98 25.40
N ALA A 228 -8.14 14.20 24.89
CA ALA A 228 -7.44 13.19 25.67
C ALA A 228 -6.61 13.80 26.81
N LEU A 229 -5.93 14.92 26.56
CA LEU A 229 -5.18 15.67 27.58
C LEU A 229 -6.10 16.21 28.68
N MET A 230 -7.22 16.86 28.31
CA MET A 230 -8.20 17.40 29.26
C MET A 230 -8.78 16.30 30.17
N LYS A 231 -9.14 15.14 29.60
CA LYS A 231 -9.60 13.99 30.40
C LYS A 231 -8.54 13.52 31.40
N THR A 232 -7.29 13.46 30.97
CA THR A 232 -6.17 13.04 31.84
C THR A 232 -5.94 14.04 32.97
N ALA A 233 -5.96 15.35 32.67
CA ALA A 233 -5.80 16.41 33.65
C ALA A 233 -6.94 16.42 34.69
N ASN A 234 -8.19 16.27 34.25
CA ASN A 234 -9.35 16.20 35.14
C ASN A 234 -9.29 14.97 36.05
N ASN A 235 -8.98 13.79 35.50
CA ASN A 235 -8.82 12.58 36.32
C ASN A 235 -7.72 12.74 37.39
N MET A 236 -6.61 13.41 37.05
CA MET A 236 -5.54 13.70 38.02
C MET A 236 -6.03 14.66 39.11
N PHE A 237 -6.79 15.70 38.75
CA PHE A 237 -7.37 16.63 39.72
C PHE A 237 -8.37 15.94 40.66
N ASP A 238 -9.26 15.11 40.12
CA ASP A 238 -10.24 14.36 40.90
C ASP A 238 -9.53 13.44 41.91
N ASN A 239 -8.53 12.69 41.47
CA ASN A 239 -7.71 11.84 42.34
C ASN A 239 -6.97 12.64 43.44
N LEU A 240 -6.48 13.85 43.13
CA LEU A 240 -5.82 14.72 44.13
C LEU A 240 -6.82 15.28 45.13
N SER A 241 -8.03 15.64 44.69
CA SER A 241 -9.11 16.14 45.54
C SER A 241 -9.55 15.10 46.59
N GLU A 242 -9.47 13.81 46.24
CA GLU A 242 -9.75 12.69 47.14
C GLU A 242 -8.68 12.47 48.22
N LEU A 243 -7.46 13.01 48.05
CA LEU A 243 -6.37 12.89 49.02
C LEU A 243 -6.51 13.93 50.15
N GLN A 244 -7.47 13.73 51.06
CA GLN A 244 -7.55 14.50 52.30
C GLN A 244 -6.64 13.89 53.38
N THR A 245 -5.78 14.73 54.00
CA THR A 245 -4.98 14.30 55.16
C THR A 245 -5.86 14.19 56.40
N PRO A 246 -5.79 13.10 57.18
CA PRO A 246 -6.53 13.00 58.44
C PRO A 246 -6.12 14.13 59.39
N LYS A 247 -7.09 14.67 60.15
CA LYS A 247 -6.82 15.72 61.15
C LYS A 247 -5.82 15.18 62.17
N LEU A 248 -4.76 15.96 62.44
CA LEU A 248 -3.77 15.66 63.45
C LEU A 248 -4.48 15.46 64.81
N LEU A 249 -4.38 14.26 65.38
CA LEU A 249 -4.89 14.02 66.72
C LEU A 249 -4.12 14.90 67.70
N VAL A 250 -4.84 15.68 68.51
CA VAL A 250 -4.23 16.46 69.59
C VAL A 250 -3.60 15.48 70.57
N PHE A 251 -2.28 15.58 70.75
CA PHE A 251 -1.56 14.77 71.72
C PHE A 251 -1.94 15.21 73.14
N GLU A 252 -2.95 14.56 73.71
CA GLU A 252 -3.28 14.70 75.12
C GLU A 252 -2.35 13.78 75.90
N ASN A 253 -1.29 14.34 76.50
CA ASN A 253 -0.25 13.65 77.26
C ASN A 253 -0.76 12.99 78.56
N LYS A 254 -1.81 12.17 78.45
CA LYS A 254 -2.58 11.55 79.54
C LYS A 254 -1.74 10.52 80.28
N GLU A 255 -0.87 9.81 79.59
CA GLU A 255 -0.03 8.77 80.19
C GLU A 255 1.07 9.39 81.07
N MET A 256 1.73 10.47 80.63
CA MET A 256 2.65 11.21 81.52
C MET A 256 1.93 11.81 82.72
N LYS A 257 0.71 12.35 82.55
CA LYS A 257 -0.08 12.85 83.68
C LYS A 257 -0.40 11.74 84.69
N LYS A 258 -0.72 10.53 84.22
CA LYS A 258 -0.92 9.35 85.08
C LYS A 258 0.36 8.94 85.80
N GLU A 259 1.48 8.86 85.10
CA GLU A 259 2.77 8.49 85.71
C GLU A 259 3.25 9.53 86.73
N PHE A 260 3.11 10.82 86.42
CA PHE A 260 3.38 11.91 87.37
C PHE A 260 2.53 11.78 88.66
N ASN A 261 1.23 11.49 88.51
CA ASN A 261 0.35 11.27 89.66
C ASN A 261 0.75 10.03 90.49
N LYS A 262 1.12 8.92 89.85
CA LYS A 262 1.62 7.72 90.54
C LYS A 262 2.88 8.01 91.35
N ILE A 263 3.84 8.73 90.76
CA ILE A 263 5.09 9.11 91.43
C ILE A 263 4.78 10.05 92.61
N THR A 264 3.92 11.04 92.42
CA THR A 264 3.52 12.00 93.46
C THR A 264 2.82 11.32 94.64
N LEU A 265 1.99 10.30 94.39
CA LEU A 265 1.34 9.52 95.44
C LEU A 265 2.32 8.67 96.24
N LYS A 266 3.34 8.09 95.58
CA LYS A 266 4.41 7.33 96.25
C LYS A 266 5.32 8.21 97.11
N MET A 267 5.47 9.50 96.80
CA MET A 267 6.29 10.44 97.58
C MET A 267 5.58 10.99 98.83
N LYS A 268 4.28 10.71 99.01
CA LYS A 268 3.48 11.15 100.16
C LYS A 268 3.23 10.04 101.20
N GLN A 269 3.88 8.89 101.04
CA GLN A 269 3.99 7.82 102.04
C GLN A 269 5.39 7.85 102.65
#